data_AF-A0A9E5NRU5-F1
#
_entry.id   AF-A0A9E5NRU5-F1
#
_cell.length_a   1.000
_cell.length_b   1.000
_cell.length_c   1.000
_cell.angle_alpha   90.00
_cell.angle_beta   90.00
_cell.angle_gamma   90.00
#
_symmetry.space_group_name_H-M   'P 1'
#
loop_
_entity.id
_entity.type
_entity.pdbx_description
1 polymer ?
#
loop_
_entity_poly.entity_id
_entity_poly.type
_entity_poly.pdbx_seq_one_letter_code
_entity_poly.pdbx_strand_id
1 'polypeptide(L)'
;HMFMETERLPLVQRMILSDRVEERKKALNELLPFQRRDFAGLFRAMDGLPVIIRLIDPPLHEFLPSYEELLVDVARLETKSPNSRKLAGLRKMLAEVEA
;
A
#
# COMPACT_ATOMS: atom_id res chain seq x y z
N HIS A 1 -4.60 6.21 -8.53
CA HIS A 1 -5.86 6.83 -8.05
C HIS A 1 -6.66 5.92 -7.12
N MET A 2 -7.18 4.74 -7.54
CA MET A 2 -8.00 3.85 -6.68
C MET A 2 -7.29 3.28 -5.43
N PHE A 3 -5.97 3.39 -5.34
CA PHE A 3 -5.16 2.82 -4.26
C PHE A 3 -4.50 3.86 -3.35
N MET A 4 -4.50 5.13 -3.76
CA MET A 4 -3.77 6.21 -3.07
C MET A 4 -4.65 7.12 -2.21
N GLU A 5 -5.94 6.80 -2.10
CA GLU A 5 -6.80 7.43 -1.11
C GLU A 5 -6.34 7.08 0.31
N THR A 6 -6.43 8.04 1.23
CA THR A 6 -5.89 7.95 2.60
C THR A 6 -6.38 6.73 3.38
N GLU A 7 -7.61 6.28 3.13
CA GLU A 7 -8.20 5.11 3.81
C GLU A 7 -7.70 3.78 3.22
N ARG A 8 -7.23 3.78 1.98
CA ARG A 8 -6.87 2.57 1.22
C ARG A 8 -5.38 2.33 1.20
N LEU A 9 -4.58 3.40 1.21
CA LEU A 9 -3.12 3.32 1.20
C LEU A 9 -2.58 2.41 2.33
N PRO A 10 -3.09 2.48 3.59
CA PRO A 10 -2.65 1.55 4.64
C PRO A 10 -3.00 0.09 4.37
N LEU A 11 -4.07 -0.21 3.62
CA LEU A 11 -4.43 -1.57 3.22
C LEU A 11 -3.41 -2.11 2.20
N VAL A 12 -3.04 -1.27 1.24
CA VAL A 12 -2.05 -1.60 0.20
C VAL A 12 -0.67 -1.79 0.82
N GLN A 13 -0.25 -0.90 1.72
CA GLN A 13 1.02 -1.03 2.43
C GLN A 13 1.07 -2.30 3.28
N ARG A 14 -0.02 -2.66 3.98
CA ARG A 14 -0.09 -3.93 4.72
C ARG A 14 0.01 -5.14 3.79
N MET A 15 -0.62 -5.11 2.61
CA MET A 15 -0.52 -6.17 1.62
C MET A 15 0.93 -6.36 1.14
N ILE A 16 1.65 -5.27 0.87
CA ILE A 16 3.05 -5.27 0.40
C ILE A 16 3.96 -5.84 1.49
N LEU A 17 3.83 -5.36 2.73
CA LEU A 17 4.69 -5.74 3.85
C LEU A 17 4.35 -7.09 4.47
N SER A 18 3.37 -7.83 3.96
CA SER A 18 2.96 -9.13 4.50
C SER A 18 3.88 -10.26 4.02
N ASP A 19 4.50 -10.98 4.97
CA ASP A 19 5.33 -12.17 4.69
C ASP A 19 4.49 -13.42 4.39
N ARG A 20 3.22 -13.41 4.82
CA ARG A 20 2.32 -14.55 4.72
C ARG A 20 1.22 -14.29 3.70
N VAL A 21 0.95 -15.31 2.88
CA VAL A 21 -0.14 -15.30 1.90
C VAL A 21 -1.49 -15.00 2.54
N GLU A 22 -1.76 -15.51 3.74
CA GLU A 22 -3.04 -15.30 4.43
C GLU A 22 -3.23 -13.85 4.92
N GLU A 23 -2.15 -13.21 5.38
CA GLU A 23 -2.18 -11.79 5.77
C GLU A 23 -2.36 -10.89 4.53
N ARG A 24 -1.69 -11.24 3.43
CA ARG A 24 -1.87 -10.58 2.14
C ARG A 24 -3.31 -10.68 1.64
N LYS A 25 -3.90 -11.88 1.66
CA LYS A 25 -5.31 -12.11 1.28
C LYS A 25 -6.27 -11.30 2.16
N LYS A 26 -6.00 -11.21 3.47
CA LYS A 26 -6.82 -10.41 4.38
C LYS A 26 -6.81 -8.93 4.00
N ALA A 27 -5.63 -8.35 3.75
CA ALA A 27 -5.52 -6.96 3.31
C ALA A 27 -6.22 -6.72 1.95
N LEU A 28 -6.11 -7.67 1.01
CA LEU A 28 -6.82 -7.63 -0.27
C LEU A 28 -8.35 -7.69 -0.11
N ASN A 29 -8.85 -8.53 0.79
CA ASN A 29 -10.29 -8.64 1.07
C ASN A 29 -10.83 -7.36 1.70
N GLU A 30 -10.06 -6.68 2.54
CA GLU A 30 -10.42 -5.37 3.09
C GLU A 30 -10.43 -4.28 2.01
N LEU A 31 -9.59 -4.39 0.97
CA LEU A 31 -9.53 -3.45 -0.15
C LEU A 31 -10.63 -3.69 -1.20
N LEU A 32 -11.07 -4.94 -1.37
CA LEU A 32 -12.08 -5.36 -2.34
C LEU A 32 -13.39 -4.53 -2.33
N PRO A 33 -14.04 -4.23 -1.19
CA PRO A 33 -15.27 -3.44 -1.20
C PRO A 33 -15.08 -2.02 -1.75
N PHE A 34 -13.91 -1.40 -1.53
CA PHE A 34 -13.59 -0.09 -2.08
C PHE A 34 -13.53 -0.13 -3.61
N GLN A 35 -12.75 -1.07 -4.16
CA GLN A 35 -12.65 -1.23 -5.61
C GLN A 35 -14.00 -1.54 -6.25
N ARG A 36 -14.80 -2.43 -5.64
CA ARG A 36 -16.14 -2.75 -6.15
C ARG A 36 -17.05 -1.53 -6.20
N ARG A 37 -17.01 -0.69 -5.16
CA ARG A 37 -17.80 0.55 -5.13
C ARG A 37 -17.37 1.51 -6.22
N ASP A 38 -16.07 1.67 -6.43
CA ASP A 38 -15.53 2.58 -7.45
C ASP A 38 -15.89 2.08 -8.86
N PHE A 39 -15.73 0.78 -9.15
CA PHE A 39 -16.13 0.20 -10.42
C PHE A 39 -17.63 0.32 -10.66
N ALA A 40 -18.46 0.09 -9.64
CA ALA A 40 -19.89 0.29 -9.77
C ALA A 40 -20.25 1.75 -10.07
N GLY A 41 -19.53 2.71 -9.47
CA GLY A 41 -19.67 4.14 -9.79
C GLY A 41 -19.25 4.45 -11.23
N LEU A 42 -18.11 3.91 -11.66
CA LEU A 42 -17.58 4.07 -13.02
C LEU A 42 -18.54 3.50 -14.08
N PHE A 43 -19.03 2.27 -13.89
CA PHE A 43 -19.95 1.65 -14.85
C PHE A 43 -21.29 2.36 -14.93
N ARG A 44 -21.81 2.89 -13.82
CA ARG A 44 -23.03 3.72 -13.85
C ARG A 44 -22.82 5.02 -14.64
N ALA A 45 -21.65 5.64 -14.51
CA ALA A 45 -21.34 6.87 -15.25
C ALA A 45 -21.12 6.63 -16.74
N MET A 46 -20.70 5.43 -17.12
CA MET A 46 -20.38 5.02 -18.50
C MET A 46 -21.46 4.12 -19.12
N ASP A 47 -22.71 4.24 -18.68
CA ASP A 47 -23.81 3.39 -19.16
C ASP A 47 -23.92 3.44 -20.69
N GLY A 48 -24.01 2.27 -21.32
CA GLY A 48 -24.02 2.11 -22.77
C GLY A 48 -22.68 2.26 -23.50
N LEU A 49 -21.57 2.52 -22.80
CA LEU A 49 -20.23 2.69 -23.38
C LEU A 49 -19.25 1.60 -22.92
N PRO A 50 -18.27 1.20 -23.75
CA PRO A 50 -17.22 0.28 -23.33
C PRO A 50 -16.28 0.95 -22.31
N VAL A 51 -15.91 0.20 -21.27
CA VAL A 51 -14.93 0.63 -20.26
C VAL A 51 -13.75 -0.34 -20.26
N ILE A 52 -12.55 0.17 -20.53
CA ILE A 52 -11.31 -0.61 -20.51
C ILE A 52 -10.61 -0.36 -19.17
N ILE A 53 -10.51 -1.41 -18.35
CA ILE A 53 -9.86 -1.34 -17.03
C ILE A 53 -8.45 -1.92 -17.16
N ARG A 54 -7.45 -1.09 -16.88
CA ARG A 54 -6.06 -1.53 -16.74
C ARG A 54 -5.83 -2.03 -15.32
N LEU A 55 -5.20 -3.20 -15.19
CA LEU A 55 -4.78 -3.72 -13.88
C LEU A 55 -3.65 -2.85 -13.29
N ILE A 56 -3.29 -3.13 -12.04
CA ILE A 56 -2.19 -2.44 -11.39
C ILE A 56 -0.90 -2.67 -12.18
N ASP A 57 -0.27 -1.57 -12.56
CA ASP A 57 0.94 -1.48 -13.36
C ASP A 57 2.13 -0.85 -12.61
N PRO A 58 1.95 0.16 -11.72
CA PRO A 58 3.10 0.70 -11.02
C PRO A 58 3.71 -0.33 -10.07
N PRO A 59 5.05 -0.34 -9.92
CA PRO A 59 5.73 -1.17 -8.94
C PRO A 59 5.22 -0.90 -7.53
N LEU A 60 5.25 -1.94 -6.69
CA LEU A 60 4.65 -1.89 -5.35
C LEU A 60 5.33 -0.86 -4.43
N HIS A 61 6.62 -0.58 -4.63
CA HIS A 61 7.35 0.42 -3.84
C HIS A 61 6.80 1.85 -4.03
N GLU A 62 6.08 2.16 -5.11
CA GLU A 62 5.42 3.47 -5.30
C GLU A 62 4.30 3.74 -4.28
N PHE A 63 3.83 2.71 -3.57
CA PHE A 63 2.83 2.84 -2.52
C PHE A 63 3.44 2.98 -1.12
N LEU A 64 4.77 2.90 -1.01
CA LEU A 64 5.51 3.09 0.23
C LEU A 64 6.01 4.54 0.34
N PRO A 65 6.33 5.02 1.55
CA PRO A 65 6.99 6.32 1.73
C PRO A 65 8.33 6.38 1.00
N SER A 66 8.82 7.60 0.73
CA SER A 66 10.06 7.76 0.00
C SER A 66 11.26 7.18 0.78
N TYR A 67 12.28 6.75 0.04
CA TYR A 67 13.50 6.21 0.63
C TYR A 67 14.16 7.20 1.61
N GLU A 68 14.22 8.48 1.24
CA GLU A 68 14.81 9.53 2.07
C GLU A 68 14.03 9.74 3.37
N GLU A 69 12.69 9.74 3.33
CA GLU A 69 11.84 9.85 4.51
C GLU A 69 12.06 8.66 5.46
N LEU A 70 12.10 7.45 4.92
CA LEU A 70 12.32 6.24 5.71
C LEU A 70 13.71 6.21 6.35
N LEU A 71 14.75 6.62 5.63
CA LEU A 71 16.11 6.74 6.17
C LEU A 71 16.18 7.70 7.36
N VAL A 72 15.56 8.88 7.23
CA VAL A 72 15.54 9.88 8.30
C VAL A 72 14.81 9.33 9.53
N ASP A 73 13.68 8.65 9.33
CA ASP A 73 12.90 8.06 10.42
C ASP A 73 13.63 6.90 11.11
N VAL A 74 14.32 6.05 10.35
CA VAL A 74 15.17 4.97 10.88
C VAL A 74 16.30 5.56 11.72
N ALA A 75 17.09 6.51 11.18
CA ALA A 75 18.21 7.12 11.90
C ALA A 75 17.78 7.84 13.19
N ARG A 76 16.62 8.52 13.16
CA ARG A 76 16.02 9.14 14.35
C ARG A 76 15.60 8.14 15.41
N LEU A 77 15.05 6.99 15.01
CA LEU A 77 14.61 5.95 15.94
C LEU A 77 15.77 5.13 16.50
N GLU A 78 16.83 4.91 15.73
CA GLU A 78 18.05 4.24 16.20
C GLU A 78 18.71 5.00 17.36
N THR A 79 18.74 6.32 17.27
CA THR A 79 19.32 7.17 18.33
C THR A 79 18.42 7.29 19.56
N LYS A 80 17.10 7.41 19.38
CA LYS A 80 16.16 7.63 20.49
C LYS A 80 15.64 6.35 21.14
N SER A 81 15.46 5.28 20.38
CA SER A 81 14.75 4.07 20.81
C SER A 81 15.20 2.84 19.99
N PRO A 82 16.46 2.40 20.19
CA PRO A 82 17.10 1.36 19.37
C PRO A 82 16.40 -0.02 19.44
N ASN A 83 15.61 -0.28 20.49
CA ASN A 83 14.91 -1.56 20.67
C ASN A 83 13.40 -1.49 20.37
N SER A 84 12.93 -0.43 19.70
CA SER A 84 11.50 -0.30 19.41
C SER A 84 11.02 -1.26 18.31
N ARG A 85 9.83 -1.87 18.47
CA ARG A 85 9.19 -2.62 17.38
C ARG A 85 8.94 -1.76 16.13
N LYS A 86 8.77 -0.45 16.32
CA LYS A 86 8.58 0.51 15.23
C LYS A 86 9.81 0.60 14.33
N LEU A 87 11.01 0.55 14.92
CA LEU A 87 12.26 0.54 14.15
C LEU A 87 12.38 -0.70 13.25
N ALA A 88 11.99 -1.87 13.77
CA ALA A 88 11.99 -3.11 12.96
C ALA A 88 11.04 -3.00 11.75
N GLY A 89 9.85 -2.42 11.94
CA GLY A 89 8.91 -2.18 10.85
C GLY A 89 9.42 -1.19 9.80
N LEU A 90 10.06 -0.10 10.22
CA LEU A 90 10.65 0.89 9.30
C LEU A 90 11.82 0.32 8.50
N ARG A 91 12.68 -0.48 9.12
CA ARG A 91 13.78 -1.16 8.41
C ARG A 91 13.25 -2.13 7.35
N LYS A 92 12.18 -2.84 7.66
CA LYS A 92 11.51 -3.70 6.68
C LYS A 92 10.96 -2.89 5.51
N MET A 93 10.25 -1.79 5.80
CA MET A 93 9.70 -0.92 4.77
C MET A 93 10.80 -0.28 3.90
N LEU A 94 11.93 0.10 4.49
CA LEU A 94 13.09 0.63 3.78
C LEU A 94 13.66 -0.40 2.80
N ALA A 95 13.81 -1.66 3.23
CA ALA A 95 14.31 -2.74 2.38
C ALA A 95 13.39 -3.03 1.17
N GLU A 96 12.06 -2.92 1.35
CA GLU A 96 11.09 -3.10 0.26
C GLU A 96 11.07 -1.94 -0.75
N VAL A 97 11.56 -0.76 -0.36
CA VAL A 97 11.69 0.39 -1.28
C VAL A 97 12.96 0.31 -2.12
N GLU A 98 14.02 -0.34 -1.62
CA GLU A 98 15.27 -0.57 -2.37
C GLU A 98 15.18 -1.74 -3.37
N ALA A 99 14.21 -2.65 -3.19
CA ALA A 99 14.03 -3.86 -3.99
C ALA A 99 13.25 -3.64 -5.30
#